data_AF-A0A2D7M455-F1
#
_entry.id   AF-A0A2D7M455-F1
#
_cell.length_a   1.000
_cell.length_b   1.000
_cell.length_c   1.000
_cell.angle_alpha   90.00
_cell.angle_beta   90.00
_cell.angle_gamma   90.00
#
_symmetry.space_group_name_H-M   'P 1'
#
loop_
_entity.id
_entity.type
_entity.pdbx_description
1 polymer ?
#
loop_
_entity_poly.entity_id
_entity_poly.type
_entity_poly.pdbx_seq_one_letter_code
_entity_poly.pdbx_strand_id
1 'polypeptide(L)' 'MKNCRGGWMSLPKGNAVVAQSGGPTVVINASLAGVVEAIQKSGLADSIFGARHAVRGMLEGNLV' A
#
# COMPACT_ATOMS: atom_id res chain seq x y z
N MET A 1 -29.99 -11.04 26.29
CA MET A 1 -28.64 -10.60 25.85
C MET A 1 -28.55 -10.72 24.33
N LYS A 2 -28.31 -9.61 23.62
CA LYS A 2 -28.11 -9.63 22.15
C LYS A 2 -26.64 -9.96 21.88
N ASN A 3 -26.40 -10.97 21.04
CA ASN A 3 -25.08 -11.34 20.54
C ASN A 3 -24.45 -10.19 19.77
N CYS A 4 -23.56 -9.43 20.40
CA CYS A 4 -22.67 -8.49 19.74
C CYS A 4 -21.49 -9.25 19.13
N ARG A 5 -21.73 -10.09 18.11
CA ARG A 5 -20.66 -10.49 17.20
C ARG A 5 -20.44 -9.34 16.22
N GLY A 6 -19.72 -8.32 16.69
CA GLY A 6 -19.08 -7.34 15.81
C GLY A 6 -18.03 -8.07 15.00
N GLY A 7 -18.46 -8.70 13.91
CA GLY A 7 -17.57 -9.31 12.94
C GLY A 7 -16.73 -8.18 12.36
N TRP A 8 -15.50 -8.06 12.83
CA TRP A 8 -14.46 -7.44 12.03
C TRP A 8 -14.42 -8.27 10.74
N MET A 9 -14.90 -7.66 9.66
CA MET A 9 -14.77 -8.20 8.33
C MET A 9 -13.30 -8.60 8.18
N SER A 10 -13.05 -9.90 7.99
CA SER A 10 -11.77 -10.39 7.52
C SER A 10 -11.51 -9.63 6.22
N LEU A 11 -10.71 -8.56 6.26
CA LEU A 11 -10.37 -7.82 5.06
C LEU A 11 -9.78 -8.82 4.07
N PRO A 12 -10.27 -8.88 2.82
CA PRO A 12 -9.74 -9.80 1.84
C PRO A 12 -8.24 -9.59 1.74
N LYS A 13 -7.48 -10.68 1.87
CA LYS A 13 -6.03 -10.65 1.72
C LYS A 13 -5.69 -10.17 0.32
N GLY A 14 -5.15 -8.96 0.24
CA GLY A 14 -4.81 -8.31 -1.01
C GLY A 14 -3.34 -7.93 -1.06
N ASN A 15 -2.93 -7.41 -2.21
CA ASN A 15 -1.61 -6.80 -2.37
C ASN A 15 -1.76 -5.27 -2.38
N ALA A 16 -0.73 -4.58 -1.90
CA ALA A 16 -0.63 -3.14 -2.01
C ALA A 16 0.31 -2.77 -3.18
N VAL A 17 -0.06 -1.74 -3.92
CA VAL A 17 0.83 -1.08 -4.89
C VAL A 17 1.01 0.37 -4.44
N VAL A 18 2.25 0.81 -4.29
CA VAL A 18 2.60 2.18 -3.90
C VAL A 18 3.44 2.80 -5.02
N ALA A 19 3.20 4.06 -5.33
CA ALA A 19 3.92 4.76 -6.38
C ALA A 19 4.12 6.23 -6.01
N GLN A 20 5.29 6.77 -6.36
CA GLN A 20 5.55 8.20 -6.25
C GLN A 20 5.30 8.86 -7.60
N SER A 21 4.48 9.91 -7.63
CA SER A 21 4.32 10.80 -8.77
C SER A 21 5.06 12.13 -8.54
N GLY A 22 5.44 12.80 -9.63
CA GLY A 22 6.20 14.07 -9.60
C GLY A 22 7.71 13.90 -9.48
N GLY A 23 8.43 15.02 -9.34
CA GLY A 23 9.89 15.03 -9.22
C GLY A 23 10.36 14.54 -7.84
N PRO A 24 11.60 14.04 -7.73
CA PRO A 24 12.20 13.72 -6.44
C PRO A 24 12.36 15.00 -5.61
N THR A 25 11.96 14.95 -4.35
CA THR A 25 12.19 16.03 -3.38
C THR A 25 12.95 15.50 -2.18
N VAL A 26 13.45 16.39 -1.33
CA VAL A 26 14.20 16.03 -0.11
C VAL A 26 13.39 15.17 0.87
N VAL A 27 12.05 15.19 0.83
CA VAL A 27 11.18 14.52 1.82
C VAL A 27 10.34 13.38 1.26
N ILE A 28 10.15 13.28 -0.05
CA ILE A 28 9.18 12.33 -0.61
C ILE A 28 9.56 10.87 -0.41
N ASN A 29 10.86 10.57 -0.34
CA ASN A 29 11.34 9.23 0.00
C ASN A 29 10.99 8.84 1.45
N ALA A 30 11.03 9.80 2.38
CA ALA A 30 10.64 9.56 3.76
C ALA A 30 9.11 9.34 3.87
N SER A 31 8.31 10.10 3.10
CA SER A 31 6.87 9.86 3.00
C SER A 31 6.56 8.48 2.44
N LEU A 32 7.25 8.05 1.37
CA LEU A 32 7.10 6.72 0.79
C LEU A 32 7.46 5.62 1.80
N ALA A 33 8.58 5.76 2.51
CA ALA A 33 9.00 4.83 3.55
C ALA A 33 7.93 4.71 4.66
N GLY A 34 7.37 5.83 5.12
CA GLY A 34 6.33 5.84 6.15
C GLY A 34 5.04 5.10 5.72
N VAL A 35 4.63 5.22 4.45
CA VAL A 35 3.50 4.46 3.91
C VAL A 35 3.78 2.97 3.90
N VAL A 36 4.97 2.55 3.43
CA VAL A 36 5.36 1.13 3.41
C VAL A 36 5.37 0.55 4.82
N GLU A 37 5.97 1.26 5.79
CA GLU A 37 5.98 0.83 7.19
C GLU A 37 4.57 0.69 7.78
N ALA A 38 3.67 1.63 7.47
CA ALA A 38 2.30 1.58 7.96
C ALA A 38 1.55 0.35 7.44
N ILE A 39 1.70 0.03 6.15
CA ILE A 39 1.08 -1.16 5.52
C ILE A 39 1.64 -2.45 6.14
N GLN A 40 2.95 -2.52 6.37
CA GLN A 40 3.59 -3.67 7.02
C GLN A 40 3.05 -3.88 8.43
N LYS A 41 2.94 -2.81 9.23
CA LYS A 41 2.45 -2.87 10.62
C LYS A 41 0.95 -3.18 10.71
N SER A 42 0.16 -2.76 9.72
CA SER A 42 -1.29 -2.95 9.73
C SER A 42 -1.73 -4.36 9.31
N GLY A 43 -0.86 -5.14 8.65
CA GLY A 43 -1.23 -6.44 8.08
C GLY A 43 -2.30 -6.34 6.98
N LEU A 44 -2.41 -5.17 6.33
CA LEU A 44 -3.43 -4.89 5.31
C LEU A 44 -3.14 -5.58 3.98
N ALA A 45 -1.87 -5.94 3.72
CA ALA A 45 -1.45 -6.54 2.47
C ALA A 45 -0.44 -7.68 2.70
N ASP A 46 -0.54 -8.73 1.88
CA ASP A 46 0.39 -9.85 1.88
C ASP A 46 1.71 -9.50 1.18
N SER A 47 1.63 -8.66 0.14
CA SER A 47 2.79 -8.15 -0.60
C SER A 47 2.64 -6.66 -0.88
N ILE A 48 3.77 -5.95 -0.92
CA ILE A 48 3.84 -4.53 -1.24
C ILE A 48 4.71 -4.37 -2.49
N PHE A 49 4.15 -3.76 -3.52
CA PHE A 49 4.83 -3.52 -4.79
C PHE A 49 5.07 -2.02 -5.00
N GLY A 50 6.19 -1.68 -5.65
CA GLY A 50 6.49 -0.34 -6.13
C GLY A 50 6.20 -0.20 -7.63
N ALA A 51 5.39 0.78 -8.05
CA ALA A 51 5.20 1.05 -9.48
C ALA A 51 6.29 2.00 -10.03
N ARG A 52 7.03 1.54 -11.04
CA ARG A 52 8.03 2.38 -11.74
C ARG A 52 7.31 3.45 -12.55
N HIS A 53 7.80 4.69 -12.58
CA HIS A 53 7.18 5.78 -13.36
C HIS A 53 5.70 6.07 -13.01
N ALA A 54 5.32 5.90 -11.74
CA ALA A 54 4.00 6.23 -11.22
C ALA A 54 2.85 5.51 -11.96
N VAL A 55 1.80 6.26 -12.32
CA VAL A 55 0.62 5.75 -13.03
C VAL A 55 0.99 5.00 -14.30
N ARG A 56 2.06 5.40 -15.00
CA ARG A 56 2.48 4.75 -16.24
C ARG A 56 2.91 3.31 -15.99
N GLY A 57 3.82 3.06 -15.04
CA GLY A 57 4.21 1.67 -14.75
C GLY A 57 3.09 0.87 -14.11
N MET A 58 2.14 1.50 -13.42
CA MET A 58 0.95 0.79 -12.94
C MET A 58 0.09 0.28 -14.11
N LEU A 59 -0.10 1.09 -15.15
CA LEU A 59 -0.82 0.69 -16.37
C LEU A 59 -0.03 -0.36 -17.19
N GLU A 60 1.30 -0.28 -17.19
CA GLU A 60 2.19 -1.19 -17.92
C GLU A 60 2.52 -2.47 -17.13
N GLY A 61 2.06 -2.61 -15.89
CA GLY A 61 2.42 -3.74 -15.02
C GLY A 61 3.89 -3.77 -14.58
N ASN A 62 4.59 -2.63 -14.66
CA ASN A 62 5.99 -2.46 -14.27
C ASN A 62 6.09 -2.24 -12.75
N LEU A 63 5.89 -3.35 -12.03
CA LEU A 63 5.91 -3.43 -10.57
C LEU A 63 7.20 -4.12 -10.09
N VAL A 64 7.79 -3.63 -9.01
CA VAL A 64 8.92 -4.23 -8.29
C VAL A 64 8.56 -4.64 -6.88
#